data_AF-D4J8H5-F1
#
_entry.id   AF-D4J8H5-F1
#
_cell.length_a   1.000
_cell.length_b   1.000
_cell.length_c   1.000
_cell.angle_alpha   90.00
_cell.angle_beta   90.00
_cell.angle_gamma   90.00
#
_symmetry.space_group_name_H-M   'P 1'
#
loop_
_entity.id
_entity.type
_entity.pdbx_description
1 polymer ?
#
loop_
_entity_poly.entity_id
_entity_poly.type
_entity_poly.pdbx_seq_one_letter_code
_entity_poly.pdbx_strand_id
1 'polypeptide(L)'
;MEQQLDNFIHYLEAVRKSSRNTILSYKRDLEKFAAFLDAQAVVDLTDVNETTMNAYILMMEQKQFATSTISRNIAALKSFF
;
A
#
# COMPACT_ATOMS: atom_id res chain seq x y z
N MET A 1 10.24 -0.64 -5.62
CA MET A 1 9.23 -0.17 -4.65
C MET A 1 9.83 0.23 -3.30
N GLU A 2 10.83 -0.48 -2.77
CA GLU A 2 11.43 -0.21 -1.44
C GLU A 2 11.87 1.25 -1.25
N GLN A 3 12.65 1.81 -2.18
CA GLN A 3 13.09 3.22 -2.12
C GLN A 3 11.91 4.21 -2.10
N GLN A 4 10.88 3.96 -2.91
CA GLN A 4 9.70 4.82 -2.97
C GLN A 4 8.89 4.73 -1.68
N LEU A 5 8.79 3.54 -1.08
CA LEU A 5 8.15 3.36 0.22
C LEU A 5 8.89 4.15 1.30
N ASP A 6 10.22 4.05 1.37
CA ASP A 6 11.01 4.81 2.35
C ASP A 6 10.85 6.32 2.19
N ASN A 7 10.87 6.82 0.95
CA ASN A 7 10.60 8.22 0.65
C ASN A 7 9.21 8.64 1.13
N PHE A 8 8.19 7.80 0.93
CA PHE A 8 6.84 8.08 1.36
C PHE A 8 6.69 8.05 2.89
N ILE A 9 7.33 7.10 3.56
CA ILE A 9 7.37 7.05 5.03
C ILE A 9 8.01 8.33 5.59
N HIS A 10 9.13 8.77 5.00
CA HIS A 10 9.76 10.03 5.37
C HIS A 10 8.84 11.24 5.12
N TYR A 11 8.12 11.28 3.99
CA TYR A 11 7.12 12.31 3.71
C TYR A 11 6.00 12.34 4.75
N LEU A 12 5.48 11.17 5.16
CA LEU A 12 4.44 11.08 6.18
C LEU A 12 4.90 11.64 7.53
N GLU A 13 6.16 11.40 7.89
CA GLU A 13 6.77 11.88 9.13
C GLU A 13 7.12 13.37 9.06
N ALA A 14 7.90 13.76 8.05
CA ALA A 14 8.51 15.08 7.98
C ALA A 14 7.51 16.16 7.54
N VAL A 15 6.67 15.85 6.55
CA VAL A 15 5.75 16.80 5.92
C VAL A 15 4.35 16.70 6.51
N ARG A 16 3.77 15.49 6.52
CA ARG A 16 2.40 15.29 7.01
C ARG A 16 2.29 15.26 8.53
N LYS A 17 3.42 15.22 9.25
CA LYS A 17 3.49 15.11 10.72
C LYS A 17 2.56 14.02 11.26
N SER A 18 2.47 12.92 10.52
CA SER A 18 1.58 11.82 10.85
C SER A 18 2.03 11.16 12.15
N SER A 19 1.07 10.66 12.94
CA SER A 19 1.42 9.92 14.16
C SER A 19 2.23 8.66 13.82
N ARG A 20 3.09 8.23 14.76
CA ARG A 20 3.87 6.99 14.60
C ARG A 20 2.99 5.78 14.25
N ASN A 21 1.80 5.69 14.85
CA ASN A 21 0.87 4.60 14.59
C ASN A 21 0.32 4.66 13.16
N THR A 22 0.02 5.86 12.65
CA THR A 22 -0.40 6.08 11.26
C THR A 22 0.71 5.67 10.29
N ILE A 23 1.96 6.08 10.57
CA ILE A 23 3.12 5.73 9.73
C ILE A 23 3.33 4.21 9.68
N LEU A 24 3.36 3.54 10.84
CA LEU A 24 3.52 2.08 10.92
C LEU A 24 2.36 1.34 10.23
N SER A 25 1.15 1.86 10.38
CA SER A 25 -0.04 1.34 9.72
C SER A 25 0.10 1.40 8.19
N TYR A 26 0.51 2.55 7.65
CA TYR A 26 0.73 2.71 6.21
C TYR A 26 1.89 1.87 5.71
N LYS A 27 3.03 1.84 6.42
CA LYS A 27 4.17 0.99 6.08
C LYS A 27 3.74 -0.47 5.90
N ARG A 28 3.07 -1.04 6.91
CA ARG A 28 2.62 -2.43 6.89
C ARG A 28 1.67 -2.75 5.73
N ASP A 29 0.76 -1.82 5.41
CA ASP A 29 -0.20 -2.03 4.34
C ASP A 29 0.47 -1.93 2.96
N LEU A 30 1.39 -0.98 2.77
CA LEU A 30 2.13 -0.82 1.52
C LEU A 30 3.16 -1.94 1.31
N GLU A 31 3.78 -2.48 2.36
CA GLU A 31 4.65 -3.67 2.26
C GLU A 31 3.87 -4.91 1.77
N LYS A 32 2.62 -5.07 2.22
CA LYS A 32 1.76 -6.17 1.72
C LYS A 32 1.41 -6.00 0.26
N PHE A 33 1.18 -4.76 -0.17
CA PHE A 33 0.95 -4.47 -1.58
C PHE A 33 2.22 -4.70 -2.42
N ALA A 34 3.39 -4.30 -1.92
CA ALA A 34 4.68 -4.59 -2.56
C ALA A 34 4.87 -6.10 -2.80
N ALA A 35 4.64 -6.90 -1.75
CA ALA A 35 4.72 -8.35 -1.86
C ALA A 35 3.70 -8.94 -2.86
N PHE A 36 2.52 -8.32 -3.00
CA PHE A 36 1.55 -8.70 -4.02
C PHE A 36 2.05 -8.38 -5.44
N LEU A 37 2.63 -7.19 -5.66
CA LEU A 37 3.19 -6.81 -6.96
C LEU A 37 4.35 -7.74 -7.37
N ASP A 38 5.24 -8.06 -6.43
CA ASP A 38 6.34 -9.00 -6.65
C ASP A 38 5.81 -10.38 -7.08
N ALA A 39 4.73 -10.86 -6.45
CA ALA A 39 4.08 -12.12 -6.82
C ALA A 39 3.38 -12.08 -8.19
N GLN A 40 3.05 -10.89 -8.70
CA GLN A 40 2.50 -10.68 -10.04
C GLN A 40 3.59 -10.34 -11.09
N ALA A 41 4.87 -10.35 -10.69
CA ALA A 41 6.01 -9.94 -11.51
C ALA A 41 5.89 -8.49 -12.04
N VAL A 42 5.20 -7.62 -11.29
CA VAL A 42 5.13 -6.18 -11.58
C VAL A 42 6.31 -5.50 -10.89
N VAL A 43 7.31 -5.08 -11.67
CA VAL A 43 8.58 -4.57 -11.15
C VAL A 43 8.58 -3.03 -11.09
N ASP A 44 7.93 -2.37 -12.04
CA ASP A 44 7.82 -0.90 -12.08
C ASP A 44 6.51 -0.42 -11.47
N LEU A 45 6.58 0.64 -10.66
CA LEU A 45 5.39 1.31 -10.11
C LEU A 45 4.60 2.04 -11.21
N THR A 46 5.22 2.38 -12.34
CA THR A 46 4.50 2.95 -13.49
C THR A 46 3.55 1.97 -14.16
N ASP A 47 3.78 0.67 -13.96
CA ASP A 47 2.91 -0.39 -14.50
C ASP A 47 1.70 -0.66 -13.59
N VAL A 48 1.68 -0.07 -12.39
CA VAL A 48 0.54 -0.18 -11.47
C VAL A 48 -0.60 0.68 -11.98
N ASN A 49 -1.68 0.02 -12.37
CA ASN A 49 -2.91 0.63 -12.85
C ASN A 49 -4.13 0.18 -12.04
N GLU A 50 -5.31 0.67 -12.41
CA GLU A 50 -6.57 0.35 -11.75
C GLU A 50 -6.84 -1.18 -11.73
N THR A 51 -6.49 -1.90 -12.80
CA THR A 51 -6.63 -3.36 -12.86
C THR A 51 -5.77 -4.04 -11.78
N THR A 52 -4.53 -3.59 -11.60
CA THR A 52 -3.62 -4.13 -10.58
C THR A 52 -4.14 -3.84 -9.17
N MET A 53 -4.66 -2.63 -8.93
CA MET A 53 -5.25 -2.27 -7.64
C MET A 53 -6.51 -3.09 -7.35
N ASN A 54 -7.41 -3.25 -8.32
CA ASN A 54 -8.62 -4.05 -8.16
C ASN A 54 -8.30 -5.54 -7.92
N ALA A 55 -7.28 -6.08 -8.59
CA ALA A 55 -6.80 -7.44 -8.34
C ALA A 55 -6.29 -7.62 -6.90
N TYR A 56 -5.58 -6.63 -6.35
CA TYR A 56 -5.16 -6.66 -4.95
C TYR A 56 -6.35 -6.65 -3.99
N ILE A 57 -7.33 -5.77 -4.20
CA ILE A 57 -8.53 -5.71 -3.35
C ILE A 57 -9.32 -7.01 -3.41
N LEU A 58 -9.54 -7.56 -4.62
CA LEU A 58 -10.22 -8.85 -4.79
C LEU A 58 -9.48 -9.98 -4.06
N MET A 59 -8.16 -10.01 -4.12
CA MET A 59 -7.34 -10.99 -3.39
C MET A 59 -7.48 -10.84 -1.86
N MET A 60 -7.60 -9.60 -1.35
CA MET A 60 -7.90 -9.38 0.07
C MET A 60 -9.30 -9.87 0.45
N GLU A 61 -10.31 -9.64 -0.39
CA GLU A 61 -11.67 -10.12 -0.16
C GLU A 61 -11.74 -11.66 -0.18
N GLN A 62 -11.07 -12.31 -1.14
CA GLN A 62 -10.97 -13.76 -1.22
C GLN A 62 -10.29 -14.37 0.02
N LYS A 63 -9.30 -13.66 0.59
CA LYS A 63 -8.65 -14.03 1.85
C LYS A 63 -9.45 -13.65 3.11
N GLN A 64 -10.67 -13.16 2.96
CA GLN A 64 -11.58 -12.81 4.05
C GLN A 64 -10.98 -11.78 5.03
N PHE A 65 -10.18 -10.84 4.54
CA PHE A 65 -9.74 -9.72 5.36
C PHE A 65 -10.96 -8.89 5.80
N ALA A 66 -10.95 -8.43 7.05
CA ALA A 66 -12.01 -7.55 7.55
C ALA A 66 -12.13 -6.28 6.69
N THR A 67 -13.36 -5.81 6.46
CA THR A 67 -13.63 -4.62 5.64
C THR A 67 -12.84 -3.39 6.11
N SER A 68 -12.67 -3.21 7.43
CA SER A 68 -11.86 -2.12 7.99
C SER A 68 -10.38 -2.21 7.61
N THR A 69 -9.85 -3.43 7.42
CA THR A 69 -8.46 -3.65 6.96
C THR A 69 -8.32 -3.31 5.47
N ILE A 70 -9.30 -3.70 4.65
CA ILE A 70 -9.34 -3.39 3.22
C ILE A 70 -9.43 -1.87 3.02
N SER A 71 -10.36 -1.19 3.70
CA SER A 71 -10.50 0.27 3.63
C SER A 71 -9.23 1.01 4.04
N ARG A 72 -8.51 0.52 5.07
CA ARG A 72 -7.23 1.08 5.50
C ARG A 72 -6.12 0.87 4.47
N ASN A 73 -6.09 -0.29 3.80
CA ASN A 73 -5.17 -0.53 2.67
C ASN A 73 -5.48 0.41 1.50
N ILE A 74 -6.75 0.59 1.14
CA ILE A 74 -7.16 1.53 0.08
C ILE A 74 -6.71 2.95 0.40
N ALA A 75 -6.88 3.40 1.64
CA ALA A 75 -6.42 4.73 2.07
C ALA A 75 -4.90 4.88 1.97
N ALA A 76 -4.14 3.82 2.31
CA ALA A 76 -2.69 3.79 2.17
C ALA A 76 -2.27 3.94 0.71
N LEU A 77 -2.87 3.13 -0.17
CA LEU A 77 -2.56 3.14 -1.61
C LEU A 77 -2.90 4.48 -2.25
N LYS A 78 -4.07 5.06 -1.94
CA LYS A 78 -4.48 6.38 -2.43
C LYS A 78 -3.59 7.53 -1.94
N SER A 79 -2.91 7.36 -0.81
CA SER A 79 -1.99 8.38 -0.32
C SER A 79 -0.58 8.21 -0.87
N PHE A 80 -0.21 7.00 -1.32
CA PHE A 80 1.11 6.65 -1.81
C PHE A 80 1.30 6.95 -3.30
N PHE A 81 0.30 6.60 -4.11
CA PHE A 81 0.22 6.93 -5.53
C PHE A 81 -0.37 8.32 -5.74
#